data_AF-A0A7W0MBS2-F1
#
_entry.id   AF-A0A7W0MBS2-F1
#
_cell.length_a   1.000
_cell.length_b   1.000
_cell.length_c   1.000
_cell.angle_alpha   90.00
_cell.angle_beta   90.00
_cell.angle_gamma   90.00
#
_symmetry.space_group_name_H-M   'P 1'
#
loop_
_entity.id
_entity.type
_entity.pdbx_description
1 polymer ?
#
loop_
_entity_poly.entity_id
_entity_poly.type
_entity_poly.pdbx_seq_one_letter_code
_entity_poly.pdbx_strand_id
1 'polypeptide(L)' 'MLVDLRDGRCRDCGGQLKIVDIDDATMDVECQDCGDGYPVETDAFGDGCMTYYVPLMAERMLTEEGNDGD' A
#
# COMPACT_ATOMS: atom_id res chain seq x y z
N MET A 1 -0.70 5.14 -3.05
CA MET A 1 0.70 5.22 -3.55
C MET A 1 0.91 4.19 -4.66
N LEU A 2 1.74 4.44 -5.70
CA LEU A 2 2.02 3.45 -6.77
C LEU A 2 3.27 2.62 -6.41
N VAL A 3 3.21 1.30 -6.64
CA VAL A 3 4.32 0.36 -6.39
C VAL A 3 5.24 0.30 -7.61
N ASP A 4 6.56 0.36 -7.49
CA ASP A 4 7.43 0.17 -8.67
C ASP A 4 7.23 -1.25 -9.23
N LEU A 5 7.12 -1.38 -10.55
CA LEU A 5 6.96 -2.67 -11.23
C LEU A 5 8.14 -3.62 -10.99
N ARG A 6 9.27 -3.14 -10.47
CA ARG A 6 10.40 -3.98 -10.04
C ARG A 6 10.17 -4.61 -8.68
N ASP A 7 9.44 -3.94 -7.80
CA ASP A 7 9.18 -4.37 -6.43
C ASP A 7 7.92 -5.25 -6.37
N GLY A 8 6.89 -4.89 -7.12
CA GLY A 8 5.62 -5.62 -7.13
C GLY A 8 4.83 -5.47 -8.42
N ARG A 9 4.17 -6.56 -8.83
CA ARG A 9 3.27 -6.59 -10.00
C ARG A 9 1.99 -7.33 -9.66
N CYS A 10 0.94 -7.03 -10.40
CA CYS A 10 -0.31 -7.79 -10.31
C CYS A 10 -0.04 -9.27 -10.58
N ARG A 11 -0.53 -10.13 -9.69
CA ARG A 11 -0.35 -11.60 -9.82
C ARG A 11 -1.10 -12.18 -11.03
N ASP A 12 -2.17 -11.52 -11.47
CA ASP A 12 -3.05 -12.01 -12.55
C ASP A 12 -2.60 -11.54 -13.94
N CYS A 13 -2.33 -10.24 -14.09
CA CYS A 13 -1.99 -9.65 -15.39
C CYS A 13 -0.56 -9.12 -15.50
N GLY A 14 0.19 -9.08 -14.39
CA GLY A 14 1.54 -8.48 -14.35
C GLY A 14 1.56 -6.95 -14.43
N GLY A 15 0.40 -6.31 -14.35
CA GLY A 15 0.22 -4.85 -14.45
C GLY A 15 0.60 -4.07 -13.19
N GLN A 16 0.37 -2.76 -13.26
CA GLN A 16 0.75 -1.79 -12.23
C GLN A 16 -0.15 -1.93 -11.00
N LEU A 17 0.46 -2.01 -9.81
CA LEU A 17 -0.26 -2.02 -8.53
C LEU A 17 -0.27 -0.62 -7.88
N LYS A 18 -1.37 -0.32 -7.20
CA LYS A 18 -1.55 0.87 -6.37
C LYS A 18 -1.99 0.45 -4.98
N ILE A 19 -1.31 0.94 -3.96
CA ILE A 19 -1.75 0.78 -2.57
C ILE A 19 -2.92 1.73 -2.33
N VAL A 20 -4.05 1.14 -1.95
CA VAL A 20 -5.33 1.83 -1.72
C VAL A 20 -5.68 1.94 -0.25
N ASP A 21 -5.23 1.00 0.57
CA ASP A 21 -5.39 1.04 2.03
C ASP A 21 -4.22 0.34 2.73
N ILE A 22 -4.01 0.65 4.00
CA ILE A 22 -3.04 -0.02 4.86
C ILE A 22 -3.63 -0.16 6.27
N ASP A 23 -3.28 -1.25 6.95
CA ASP A 23 -3.58 -1.47 8.36
C ASP A 23 -2.33 -1.96 9.11
N ASP A 24 -2.44 -2.19 10.42
CA ASP A 24 -1.33 -2.60 11.28
C ASP A 24 -0.74 -3.98 10.95
N ALA A 25 -1.42 -4.75 10.09
CA ALA A 25 -1.02 -6.10 9.69
C ALA A 25 -0.86 -6.31 8.18
N THR A 26 -1.56 -5.55 7.33
CA THR A 26 -1.63 -5.78 5.87
C THR A 26 -1.68 -4.48 5.07
N MET A 27 -1.38 -4.56 3.77
CA MET A 27 -1.60 -3.49 2.80
C MET A 27 -2.53 -3.96 1.70
N ASP A 28 -3.55 -3.18 1.38
CA ASP A 28 -4.47 -3.48 0.28
C ASP A 28 -4.00 -2.81 -1.00
N VAL A 29 -3.89 -3.61 -2.05
CA VAL A 29 -3.41 -3.17 -3.36
C VAL A 29 -4.47 -3.43 -4.42
N GLU A 30 -4.54 -2.52 -5.38
CA GLU A 30 -5.42 -2.59 -6.53
C GLU A 30 -4.62 -2.47 -7.82
N CYS A 31 -4.80 -3.42 -8.73
CA CYS A 31 -4.22 -3.35 -10.06
C CYS A 31 -4.94 -2.32 -10.92
N GLN A 32 -4.18 -1.38 -11.49
CA GLN A 32 -4.72 -0.32 -12.31
C GLN A 32 -5.03 -0.76 -13.75
N ASP A 33 -4.57 -1.95 -14.17
CA ASP A 33 -4.81 -2.50 -15.50
C ASP A 33 -6.04 -3.42 -15.54
N CYS A 34 -6.13 -4.39 -14.62
CA CYS A 34 -7.24 -5.35 -14.59
C CYS A 34 -8.31 -5.04 -13.53
N GLY A 35 -8.03 -4.14 -12.59
CA GLY A 35 -8.95 -3.81 -11.50
C GLY A 35 -9.01 -4.84 -10.36
N ASP A 36 -8.16 -5.88 -10.38
CA ASP A 36 -8.14 -6.86 -9.28
C ASP A 36 -7.51 -6.23 -8.03
N GLY A 37 -8.12 -6.50 -6.87
CA GLY A 37 -7.69 -5.97 -5.58
C GLY A 37 -7.51 -7.07 -4.54
N TYR A 38 -6.42 -7.02 -3.78
CA TYR A 38 -6.12 -8.03 -2.76
C TYR A 38 -5.21 -7.49 -1.65
N PRO A 39 -5.30 -8.06 -0.44
CA PRO A 39 -4.37 -7.73 0.64
C PRO A 39 -3.03 -8.43 0.42
N VAL A 40 -1.95 -7.75 0.79
CA VAL A 40 -0.57 -8.26 0.82
C VAL A 40 0.07 -8.00 2.19
N GLU A 41 1.11 -8.76 2.52
CA GLU A 41 1.93 -8.50 3.69
C GLU A 41 2.63 -7.15 3.58
N THR A 42 2.96 -6.53 4.72
CA THR A 42 3.63 -5.22 4.77
C THR A 42 5.01 -5.23 4.11
N ASP A 43 5.68 -6.39 4.05
CA ASP A 43 6.96 -6.63 3.37
C ASP A 43 6.82 -7.39 2.04
N ALA A 44 5.62 -7.51 1.48
CA ALA A 44 5.39 -8.33 0.28
C ALA A 44 6.18 -7.88 -0.95
N PHE A 45 6.71 -6.65 -0.94
CA PHE A 45 7.51 -6.08 -2.02
C PHE A 45 9.02 -6.21 -1.80
N GLY A 46 9.46 -6.79 -0.68
CA GLY A 46 10.87 -7.00 -0.37
C GLY A 46 11.68 -5.72 -0.20
N ASP A 47 11.00 -4.61 0.11
CA ASP A 47 11.60 -3.29 0.36
C ASP A 47 11.96 -3.08 1.83
N GLY A 48 11.79 -4.10 2.68
CA GLY A 48 11.97 -4.01 4.12
C GLY A 48 10.93 -3.13 4.80
N CYS A 49 9.73 -3.02 4.22
CA CYS A 49 8.62 -2.16 4.65
C CYS A 49 8.90 -0.64 4.63
N MET A 50 10.03 -0.18 4.08
CA MET A 50 10.49 1.21 4.26
C MET A 50 9.97 2.18 3.19
N THR A 51 9.70 1.68 1.99
CA THR A 51 9.37 2.50 0.82
C THR A 51 7.89 2.83 0.78
N TYR A 52 7.05 1.86 1.16
CA TYR A 52 5.59 1.99 1.03
C TYR A 52 4.88 2.04 2.38
N TYR A 53 5.15 1.07 3.26
CA TYR A 53 4.40 0.91 4.51
C TYR A 53 4.66 2.06 5.51
N VAL A 54 5.92 2.34 5.84
CA VAL A 54 6.29 3.43 6.79
C VAL A 54 5.71 4.80 6.41
N PRO A 55 5.88 5.31 5.18
CA PRO A 55 5.33 6.62 4.82
C PRO A 55 3.80 6.65 4.85
N LEU A 56 3.14 5.59 4.37
CA LEU A 56 1.68 5.52 4.41
C LEU A 56 1.15 5.45 5.85
N MET A 57 1.81 4.70 6.75
CA MET A 57 1.46 4.65 8.18
C MET A 57 1.63 6.00 8.86
N ALA A 58 2.72 6.71 8.55
CA ALA A 58 2.90 8.07 9.03
C ALA A 58 1.80 9.02 8.54
N GLU A 59 1.40 8.93 7.26
CA GLU A 59 0.28 9.71 6.72
C GLU A 59 -1.04 9.38 7.41
N ARG A 60 -1.31 8.11 7.71
CA ARG A 60 -2.52 7.67 8.42
C ARG A 60 -2.55 8.19 9.86
N MET A 61 -1.44 8.07 10.60
CA MET A 61 -1.35 8.61 11.97
C MET A 61 -1.51 10.14 11.99
N LEU A 62 -0.87 10.85 11.06
CA LEU A 62 -0.98 12.31 10.95
C LEU A 62 -2.41 12.77 10.60
N THR A 63 -3.18 11.96 9.85
CA THR A 63 -4.59 12.31 9.58
C THR A 63 -5.51 12.02 10.78
N GLU A 64 -5.12 11.12 11.68
CA GLU A 64 -5.85 10.79 12.90
C GLU A 64 -5.57 11.78 14.05
N GLU A 65 -4.36 12.34 14.11
CA GLU A 65 -3.96 13.40 15.08
C GLU A 65 -4.56 14.79 14.77
N GLY A 66 -5.39 14.92 13.73
CA GLY A 66 -6.06 16.17 13.32
C GLY A 66 -7.52 16.32 13.80
N ASN A 67 -8.06 15.37 14.57
CA ASN A 67 -9.46 15.39 15.05
C ASN A 67 -9.58 15.52 16.58
N ASP A 68 -8.55 16.02 17.27
CA ASP A 68 -8.69 16.60 18.60
C ASP A 68 -9.36 17.97 18.45
N GLY A 69 -10.69 17.98 18.56
CA GLY A 69 -11.53 19.17 18.42
C GLY A 69 -11.15 20.31 19.37
N ASP A 70 -11.22 21.53 18.83
CA ASP A 70 -11.41 22.78 19.58
C ASP A 70 -12.92 23.06 19.72
#